data_AF-A0AAD9LQQ5-F1
#
_entry.id   AF-A0AAD9LQQ5-F1
#
_cell.length_a   1.000
_cell.length_b   1.000
_cell.length_c   1.000
_cell.angle_alpha   90.00
_cell.angle_beta   90.00
_cell.angle_gamma   90.00
#
_symmetry.space_group_name_H-M   'P 1'
#
loop_
_entity.id
_entity.type
_entity.pdbx_description
1 polymer ?
#
loop_
_entity_poly.entity_id
_entity_poly.type
_entity_poly.pdbx_seq_one_letter_code
_entity_poly.pdbx_strand_id
1 'polypeptide(L)'
;MKQLEQNESRLGQLEAENMDLKMRLKIGKEAIISEQREKQQIKEQMREMLQRNANEQEIAQFLNMYKVTYSDYGPKRREKLHFHLSRIRELLLPTQVTKLSLYSVEQGVDMLRRDHVIKEDPMSAPESATATMSLWGILAEELEVSDEQQRQILERRAAIKTVRDDLNHTLSIVKKLEEVTDEKNTALEAQVAQLQQILTPSQATKFIIWVKENPAFMYMLDKLVDSTLQNNTSTTDE
;
A
#
# COMPACT_ATOMS: atom_id res chain seq x y z
N MET A 1 -12.64 -31.52 13.83
CA MET A 1 -11.70 -30.81 12.92
C MET A 1 -12.44 -29.87 11.98
N LYS A 2 -13.34 -30.37 11.11
CA LYS A 2 -14.05 -29.52 10.11
C LYS A 2 -14.83 -28.32 10.65
N GLN A 3 -15.45 -28.44 11.83
CA GLN A 3 -16.12 -27.31 12.51
C GLN A 3 -15.14 -26.31 13.15
N LEU A 4 -13.94 -26.76 13.53
CA LEU A 4 -12.91 -25.91 14.13
C LEU A 4 -12.32 -24.98 13.05
N GLU A 5 -11.98 -25.53 11.88
CA GLU A 5 -11.54 -24.77 10.71
C GLU A 5 -12.59 -23.77 10.22
N GLN A 6 -13.88 -24.17 10.20
CA GLN A 6 -14.97 -23.24 9.88
C GLN A 6 -15.09 -22.10 10.89
N ASN A 7 -14.89 -22.38 12.18
CA ASN A 7 -14.92 -21.36 13.22
C ASN A 7 -13.71 -20.43 13.14
N GLU A 8 -12.51 -20.92 12.84
CA GLU A 8 -11.31 -20.11 12.64
C GLU A 8 -11.43 -19.22 11.40
N SER A 9 -11.95 -19.75 10.29
CA SER A 9 -12.23 -18.97 9.08
C SER A 9 -13.26 -17.88 9.33
N ARG A 10 -14.31 -18.17 10.11
CA ARG A 10 -15.35 -17.21 10.45
C ARG A 10 -14.86 -16.17 11.46
N LEU A 11 -13.97 -16.55 12.37
CA LEU A 11 -13.30 -15.63 13.29
C LEU A 11 -12.42 -14.63 12.52
N GLY A 12 -11.61 -15.11 11.57
CA GLY A 12 -10.79 -14.23 10.72
C GLY A 12 -11.62 -13.27 9.86
N GLN A 13 -12.75 -13.73 9.30
CA GLN A 13 -13.68 -12.85 8.58
C GLN A 13 -14.30 -11.79 9.50
N LEU A 14 -14.74 -12.19 10.69
CA LEU A 14 -15.32 -11.27 11.67
C LEU A 14 -14.28 -10.28 12.23
N GLU A 15 -13.02 -10.69 12.39
CA GLU A 15 -11.92 -9.81 12.79
C GLU A 15 -11.59 -8.78 11.70
N ALA A 16 -11.57 -9.21 10.43
CA ALA A 16 -11.39 -8.32 9.28
C ALA A 16 -12.55 -7.32 9.13
N GLU A 17 -13.81 -7.78 9.26
CA GLU A 17 -14.98 -6.89 9.28
C GLU A 17 -14.99 -5.96 10.49
N ASN A 18 -14.55 -6.42 11.67
CA ASN A 18 -14.44 -5.59 12.86
C ASN A 18 -13.37 -4.50 12.68
N MET A 19 -12.26 -4.83 12.01
CA MET A 19 -11.21 -3.88 11.65
C MET A 19 -11.71 -2.86 10.61
N ASP A 20 -12.44 -3.30 9.58
CA ASP A 20 -13.07 -2.43 8.58
C ASP A 20 -14.14 -1.52 9.20
N LEU A 21 -15.00 -2.04 10.08
CA LEU A 21 -16.00 -1.28 10.82
C LEU A 21 -15.37 -0.28 11.79
N LYS A 22 -14.33 -0.68 12.53
CA LYS A 22 -13.53 0.24 13.37
C LYS A 22 -12.89 1.34 12.54
N MET A 23 -12.44 1.02 11.33
CA MET A 23 -11.85 1.99 10.41
C MET A 23 -12.90 2.94 9.82
N ARG A 24 -14.09 2.44 9.48
CA ARG A 24 -15.24 3.25 9.02
C ARG A 24 -15.80 4.15 10.13
N LEU A 25 -15.90 3.66 11.36
CA LEU A 25 -16.25 4.46 12.53
C LEU A 25 -15.20 5.53 12.83
N LYS A 26 -13.92 5.24 12.53
CA LYS A 26 -12.80 6.22 12.59
C LYS A 26 -12.90 7.39 11.59
N ILE A 27 -13.91 7.42 10.71
CA ILE A 27 -14.10 8.47 9.69
C ILE A 27 -15.20 9.49 10.08
N GLY A 28 -15.83 9.35 11.25
CA GLY A 28 -16.89 10.27 11.73
C GLY A 28 -16.38 11.51 12.49
N LYS A 29 -17.29 12.48 12.72
CA LYS A 29 -17.06 13.64 13.63
C LYS A 29 -16.60 13.21 15.02
N GLU A 30 -17.10 12.09 15.53
CA GLU A 30 -16.73 11.53 16.83
C GLU A 30 -15.27 11.07 16.88
N ALA A 31 -14.73 10.52 15.79
CA ALA A 31 -13.33 10.12 15.73
C ALA A 31 -12.40 11.32 15.74
N ILE A 32 -12.78 12.40 15.04
CA ILE A 32 -12.05 13.68 15.06
C ILE A 32 -12.08 14.29 16.47
N ILE A 33 -13.25 14.31 17.12
CA ILE A 33 -13.39 14.83 18.49
C ILE A 33 -12.59 13.97 19.48
N SER A 34 -12.62 12.64 19.33
CA SER A 34 -11.87 11.71 20.16
C SER A 34 -10.36 11.93 20.01
N GLU A 35 -9.87 12.05 18.77
CA GLU A 35 -8.46 12.33 18.48
C GLU A 35 -8.02 13.70 19.04
N GLN A 36 -8.87 14.73 18.91
CA GLN A 36 -8.59 16.04 19.50
C GLN A 36 -8.53 15.99 21.03
N ARG A 37 -9.46 15.27 21.67
CA ARG A 37 -9.48 15.08 23.13
C ARG A 37 -8.24 14.33 23.60
N GLU A 38 -7.85 13.26 22.90
CA GLU A 38 -6.66 12.47 23.19
C GLU A 38 -5.38 13.33 23.09
N LYS A 39 -5.26 14.14 22.02
CA LYS A 39 -4.15 15.08 21.86
C LYS A 39 -4.08 16.13 22.98
N GLN A 40 -5.23 16.62 23.45
CA GLN A 40 -5.31 17.55 24.58
C GLN A 40 -4.90 16.89 25.89
N GLN A 41 -5.41 15.68 26.17
CA GLN A 41 -5.07 14.93 27.39
C GLN A 41 -3.58 14.69 27.52
N ILE A 42 -2.94 14.28 26.43
CA ILE A 42 -1.48 14.05 26.41
C ILE A 42 -0.70 15.33 26.66
N LYS A 43 -1.14 16.45 26.10
CA LYS A 43 -0.50 17.74 26.34
C LYS A 43 -0.60 18.13 27.81
N GLU A 44 -1.73 17.87 28.45
CA GLU A 44 -1.92 18.14 29.88
C GLU A 44 -1.02 17.24 30.73
N GLN A 45 -0.98 15.93 30.44
CA GLN A 45 -0.08 15.00 31.13
C GLN A 45 1.39 15.42 31.02
N MET A 46 1.84 15.86 29.83
CA MET A 46 3.19 16.40 29.66
C MET A 46 3.43 17.64 30.54
N ARG A 47 2.45 18.54 30.68
CA ARG A 47 2.57 19.70 31.58
C ARG A 47 2.62 19.28 33.04
N GLU A 48 1.73 18.41 33.47
CA GLU A 48 1.68 17.92 34.85
C GLU A 48 3.01 17.27 35.25
N MET A 49 3.59 16.45 34.38
CA MET A 49 4.91 15.84 34.61
C MET A 49 6.01 16.88 34.79
N LEU A 50 6.01 17.95 33.99
CA LEU A 50 6.97 19.04 34.15
C LEU A 50 6.72 19.87 35.41
N GLN A 51 5.46 20.15 35.75
CA GLN A 51 5.09 20.97 36.91
C GLN A 51 5.42 20.28 38.24
N ARG A 52 5.23 18.96 38.32
CA ARG A 52 5.59 18.18 39.52
C ARG A 52 7.08 17.82 39.60
N ASN A 53 7.90 18.30 38.66
CA ASN A 53 9.31 17.92 38.52
C ASN A 53 9.49 16.39 38.50
N ALA A 54 8.72 15.70 37.65
CA ALA A 54 8.91 14.27 37.40
C ALA A 54 10.37 13.97 37.03
N ASN A 55 10.86 12.80 37.40
CA ASN A 55 12.24 12.43 37.09
C ASN A 55 12.42 12.20 35.58
N GLU A 56 13.65 12.38 35.08
CA GLU A 56 13.95 12.29 33.64
C GLU A 56 13.63 10.90 33.05
N GLN A 57 13.76 9.81 33.81
CA GLN A 57 13.43 8.47 33.33
C GLN A 57 11.93 8.31 33.10
N GLU A 58 11.11 8.82 34.01
CA GLU A 58 9.66 8.84 33.90
C GLU A 58 9.20 9.65 32.68
N ILE A 59 9.78 10.83 32.49
CA ILE A 59 9.52 11.68 31.32
C ILE A 59 9.96 10.97 30.02
N ALA A 60 11.11 10.29 30.03
CA ALA A 60 11.60 9.53 28.88
C ALA A 60 10.65 8.39 28.49
N GLN A 61 10.12 7.65 29.47
CA GLN A 61 9.15 6.58 29.22
C GLN A 61 7.88 7.13 28.57
N PHE A 62 7.35 8.24 29.10
CA PHE A 62 6.17 8.88 28.52
C PHE A 62 6.43 9.42 27.11
N LEU A 63 7.59 10.04 26.89
CA LEU A 63 7.99 10.52 25.56
C LEU A 63 8.13 9.37 24.55
N ASN A 64 8.66 8.22 24.96
CA ASN A 64 8.75 7.06 24.10
C ASN A 64 7.35 6.55 23.71
N MET A 65 6.43 6.44 24.67
CA MET A 65 5.03 6.10 24.40
C MET A 65 4.39 7.10 23.42
N TYR A 66 4.60 8.41 23.65
CA TYR A 66 4.10 9.47 22.78
C TYR A 66 4.65 9.33 21.35
N LYS A 67 5.97 9.13 21.22
CA LYS A 67 6.66 8.93 19.93
C LYS A 67 6.06 7.74 19.18
N VAL A 68 6.01 6.56 19.82
CA VAL A 68 5.47 5.34 19.20
C VAL A 68 4.03 5.53 18.70
N THR A 69 3.25 6.36 19.41
CA THR A 69 1.83 6.50 19.14
C THR A 69 1.48 7.60 18.14
N TYR A 70 2.16 8.76 18.20
CA TYR A 70 1.75 9.97 17.48
C TYR A 70 2.81 10.54 16.54
N SER A 71 4.02 9.98 16.49
CA SER A 71 5.00 10.41 15.50
C SER A 71 4.55 10.06 14.08
N ASP A 72 4.91 10.92 13.15
CA ASP A 72 4.65 10.85 11.72
C ASP A 72 5.52 9.82 10.98
N TYR A 73 6.49 9.22 11.69
CA TYR A 73 7.32 8.11 11.25
C TYR A 73 7.17 6.86 12.14
N GLY A 74 6.34 6.93 13.18
CA GLY A 74 6.14 5.85 14.13
C GLY A 74 5.39 4.64 13.57
N PRO A 75 5.39 3.50 14.28
CA PRO A 75 4.84 2.24 13.81
C PRO A 75 3.35 2.34 13.42
N LYS A 76 2.53 3.08 14.19
CA LYS A 76 1.11 3.28 13.85
C LYS A 76 0.90 3.99 12.50
N ARG A 77 1.76 4.98 12.19
CA ARG A 77 1.69 5.73 10.94
C ARG A 77 2.17 4.87 9.77
N ARG A 78 3.24 4.09 9.98
CA ARG A 78 3.75 3.11 9.00
C ARG A 78 2.72 2.04 8.67
N GLU A 79 2.10 1.46 9.68
CA GLU A 79 1.02 0.48 9.51
C GLU A 79 -0.17 1.06 8.74
N LYS A 80 -0.58 2.31 9.06
CA LYS A 80 -1.65 3.00 8.33
C LYS A 80 -1.29 3.24 6.86
N LEU A 81 -0.05 3.65 6.57
CA LEU A 81 0.42 3.84 5.20
C LEU A 81 0.45 2.52 4.43
N HIS A 82 1.02 1.47 5.02
CA HIS A 82 1.04 0.13 4.45
C HIS A 82 -0.38 -0.39 4.18
N PHE A 83 -1.30 -0.23 5.12
CA PHE A 83 -2.70 -0.60 4.94
C PHE A 83 -3.33 0.10 3.71
N HIS A 84 -3.14 1.41 3.58
CA HIS A 84 -3.69 2.16 2.44
C HIS A 84 -3.04 1.78 1.12
N LEU A 85 -1.72 1.58 1.09
CA LEU A 85 -0.99 1.14 -0.10
C LEU A 85 -1.41 -0.28 -0.53
N SER A 86 -1.58 -1.20 0.43
CA SER A 86 -2.11 -2.54 0.17
C SER A 86 -3.51 -2.46 -0.44
N ARG A 87 -4.37 -1.57 0.08
CA ARG A 87 -5.72 -1.40 -0.47
C ARG A 87 -5.72 -0.83 -1.89
N ILE A 88 -4.83 0.12 -2.18
CA ILE A 88 -4.65 0.63 -3.54
C ILE A 88 -4.20 -0.51 -4.46
N ARG A 89 -3.21 -1.30 -4.03
CA ARG A 89 -2.73 -2.47 -4.77
C ARG A 89 -3.85 -3.46 -5.07
N GLU A 90 -4.68 -3.80 -4.08
CA GLU A 90 -5.84 -4.68 -4.25
C GLU A 90 -6.85 -4.14 -5.27
N LEU A 91 -7.14 -2.84 -5.23
CA LEU A 91 -8.07 -2.20 -6.17
C LEU A 91 -7.54 -2.17 -7.60
N LEU A 92 -6.22 -2.16 -7.78
CA LEU A 92 -5.58 -2.25 -9.08
C LEU A 92 -5.57 -3.68 -9.64
N LEU A 93 -5.60 -4.71 -8.79
CA LEU A 93 -5.57 -6.09 -9.25
C LEU A 93 -6.87 -6.43 -10.01
N PRO A 94 -6.77 -6.92 -11.26
CA PRO A 94 -7.95 -7.29 -12.03
C PRO A 94 -8.72 -8.45 -11.37
N THR A 95 -10.03 -8.47 -11.55
CA THR A 95 -10.90 -9.58 -11.13
C THR A 95 -10.62 -10.83 -11.97
N GLN A 96 -11.18 -11.98 -11.58
CA GLN A 96 -10.91 -13.26 -12.25
C GLN A 96 -11.23 -13.22 -13.75
N VAL A 97 -12.37 -12.62 -14.12
CA VAL A 97 -12.78 -12.47 -15.52
C VAL A 97 -11.78 -11.64 -16.30
N THR A 98 -11.42 -10.46 -15.77
CA THR A 98 -10.45 -9.58 -16.42
C THR A 98 -9.06 -10.22 -16.52
N LYS A 99 -8.62 -10.96 -15.50
CA LYS A 99 -7.37 -11.74 -15.54
C LYS A 99 -7.40 -12.75 -16.67
N LEU A 100 -8.45 -13.57 -16.76
CA LEU A 100 -8.62 -14.53 -17.85
C LEU A 100 -8.55 -13.83 -19.22
N SER A 101 -9.22 -12.70 -19.41
CA SER A 101 -9.18 -11.94 -20.66
C SER A 101 -7.79 -11.38 -20.99
N LEU A 102 -7.05 -10.88 -19.99
CA LEU A 102 -5.72 -10.29 -20.19
C LEU A 102 -4.63 -11.34 -20.46
N TYR A 103 -4.72 -12.52 -19.84
CA TYR A 103 -3.64 -13.52 -19.85
C TYR A 103 -3.90 -14.72 -20.77
N SER A 104 -5.16 -15.05 -21.11
CA SER A 104 -5.45 -16.21 -21.96
C SER A 104 -5.12 -15.92 -23.42
N VAL A 105 -5.47 -14.73 -23.92
CA VAL A 105 -5.28 -14.35 -25.34
C VAL A 105 -3.80 -14.35 -25.75
N GLU A 106 -2.88 -14.10 -24.81
CA GLU A 106 -1.44 -14.16 -25.08
C GLU A 106 -0.96 -15.58 -25.43
N GLN A 107 -1.54 -16.61 -24.81
CA GLN A 107 -1.19 -18.01 -25.05
C GLN A 107 -1.81 -18.56 -26.36
N GLY A 108 -2.76 -17.84 -26.96
CA GLY A 108 -3.41 -18.26 -28.21
C GLY A 108 -2.52 -18.18 -29.46
N VAL A 109 -1.44 -17.39 -29.42
CA VAL A 109 -0.50 -17.24 -30.55
C VAL A 109 0.29 -18.52 -30.81
N ASP A 110 0.67 -19.23 -29.75
CA ASP A 110 1.42 -20.49 -29.87
C ASP A 110 0.56 -21.61 -30.47
N MET A 111 -0.77 -21.51 -30.37
CA MET A 111 -1.70 -22.42 -31.04
C MET A 111 -1.87 -22.11 -32.53
N LEU A 112 -2.12 -20.85 -32.91
CA LEU A 112 -2.23 -20.49 -34.34
C LEU A 112 -0.96 -20.81 -35.13
N ARG A 113 0.21 -20.64 -34.52
CA ARG A 113 1.50 -20.97 -35.13
C ARG A 113 1.70 -22.48 -35.27
N ARG A 114 1.21 -23.29 -34.32
CA ARG A 114 1.24 -24.76 -34.43
C ARG A 114 0.28 -25.25 -35.51
N ASP A 115 -0.93 -24.71 -35.59
CA ASP A 115 -1.91 -25.06 -36.63
C ASP A 115 -1.46 -24.71 -38.05
N HIS A 116 -0.66 -23.64 -38.22
CA HIS A 116 -0.09 -23.30 -39.52
C HIS A 116 1.15 -24.11 -39.92
N VAL A 117 1.80 -24.81 -38.98
CA VAL A 117 2.99 -25.64 -39.27
C VAL A 117 2.60 -27.11 -39.51
N ILE A 118 1.42 -27.56 -39.04
CA ILE A 118 0.90 -28.91 -39.32
C ILE A 118 0.18 -28.92 -40.69
N LYS A 119 0.88 -28.56 -41.76
CA LYS A 119 0.47 -28.86 -43.14
C LYS A 119 1.56 -29.49 -43.99
N GLU A 120 2.78 -29.66 -43.47
CA GLU A 120 3.83 -30.39 -44.17
C GLU A 120 4.40 -31.50 -43.28
N ASP A 121 4.20 -32.73 -43.79
CA ASP A 121 4.77 -34.02 -43.40
C ASP A 121 4.21 -34.77 -42.15
N PRO A 122 3.39 -35.83 -42.34
CA PRO A 122 2.86 -36.67 -41.26
C PRO A 122 3.90 -37.57 -40.55
N MET A 123 5.18 -37.52 -40.92
CA MET A 123 6.18 -38.53 -40.51
C MET A 123 7.30 -37.99 -39.61
N SER A 124 7.22 -36.72 -39.17
CA SER A 124 8.32 -36.04 -38.47
C SER A 124 7.89 -35.42 -37.12
N ALA A 125 7.15 -36.14 -36.29
CA ALA A 125 6.90 -35.72 -34.91
C ALA A 125 7.34 -36.82 -33.93
N PRO A 126 8.28 -36.54 -33.01
CA PRO A 126 8.60 -37.47 -31.94
C PRO A 126 7.39 -37.57 -30.99
N GLU A 127 7.04 -38.80 -30.62
CA GLU A 127 6.01 -39.19 -29.66
C GLU A 127 6.32 -38.67 -28.23
N SER A 128 6.34 -37.36 -28.01
CA SER A 128 6.40 -36.76 -26.67
C SER A 128 6.08 -35.27 -26.70
N ALA A 129 4.97 -34.90 -27.33
CA ALA A 129 4.35 -33.62 -27.07
C ALA A 129 2.92 -33.91 -26.64
N THR A 130 2.74 -34.20 -25.35
CA THR A 130 1.51 -33.81 -24.66
C THR A 130 1.26 -32.37 -25.08
N ALA A 131 0.32 -32.17 -26.00
CA ALA A 131 -0.14 -30.85 -26.39
C ALA A 131 -0.56 -30.19 -25.09
N THR A 132 0.31 -29.32 -24.55
CA THR A 132 -0.02 -28.50 -23.40
C THR A 132 -1.17 -27.65 -23.88
N MET A 133 -2.40 -28.09 -23.59
CA MET A 133 -3.63 -27.35 -23.83
C MET A 133 -3.42 -25.98 -23.18
N SER A 134 -3.18 -24.97 -24.01
CA SER A 134 -3.05 -23.61 -23.51
C SER A 134 -4.39 -23.19 -22.92
N LEU A 135 -4.36 -22.27 -21.94
CA LEU A 135 -5.57 -21.78 -21.30
C LEU A 135 -6.57 -21.23 -22.33
N TRP A 136 -6.05 -20.63 -23.41
CA TRP A 136 -6.86 -20.18 -24.55
C TRP A 136 -7.56 -21.33 -25.27
N GLY A 137 -6.86 -22.43 -25.56
CA GLY A 137 -7.46 -23.58 -26.25
C GLY A 137 -8.61 -24.20 -25.47
N ILE A 138 -8.44 -24.35 -24.15
CA ILE A 138 -9.49 -24.84 -23.25
C ILE A 138 -10.70 -23.89 -23.27
N LEU A 139 -10.45 -22.58 -23.19
CA LEU A 139 -11.53 -21.58 -23.21
C LEU A 139 -12.24 -21.51 -24.57
N ALA A 140 -11.50 -21.65 -25.67
CA ALA A 140 -12.08 -21.63 -27.02
C ALA A 140 -12.99 -22.84 -27.26
N GLU A 141 -12.57 -24.02 -26.78
CA GLU A 141 -13.37 -25.25 -26.83
C GLU A 141 -14.62 -25.15 -25.93
N GLU A 142 -14.45 -24.78 -24.65
CA GLU A 142 -15.55 -24.71 -23.68
C GLU A 142 -16.59 -23.63 -24.03
N LEU A 143 -16.17 -22.52 -24.65
CA LEU A 143 -17.05 -21.42 -25.05
C LEU A 143 -17.55 -21.55 -26.50
N GLU A 144 -17.19 -22.64 -27.20
CA GLU A 144 -17.54 -22.90 -28.60
C GLU A 144 -17.21 -21.70 -29.52
N VAL A 145 -16.01 -21.12 -29.35
CA VAL A 145 -15.58 -19.93 -30.10
C VAL A 145 -15.29 -20.31 -31.55
N SER A 146 -15.96 -19.67 -32.51
CA SER A 146 -15.72 -19.90 -33.94
C SER A 146 -14.36 -19.36 -34.41
N ASP A 147 -13.82 -19.91 -35.50
CA ASP A 147 -12.55 -19.48 -36.10
C ASP A 147 -12.49 -17.98 -36.40
N GLU A 148 -13.59 -17.41 -36.89
CA GLU A 148 -13.71 -15.98 -37.18
C GLU A 148 -13.65 -15.14 -35.90
N GLN A 149 -14.34 -15.57 -34.84
CA GLN A 149 -14.28 -14.90 -33.52
C GLN A 149 -12.89 -15.01 -32.91
N GLN A 150 -12.24 -16.17 -33.01
CA GLN A 150 -10.88 -16.39 -32.54
C GLN A 150 -9.89 -15.45 -33.24
N ARG A 151 -10.02 -15.27 -34.55
CA ARG A 151 -9.22 -14.32 -35.32
C ARG A 151 -9.40 -12.89 -34.82
N GLN A 152 -10.64 -12.42 -34.66
CA GLN A 152 -10.93 -11.06 -34.20
C GLN A 152 -10.41 -10.79 -32.77
N ILE A 153 -10.47 -11.79 -31.88
CA ILE A 153 -9.92 -11.66 -30.52
C ILE A 153 -8.39 -11.58 -30.55
N LEU A 154 -7.74 -12.38 -31.40
CA LEU A 154 -6.29 -12.38 -31.54
C LEU A 154 -5.75 -11.14 -32.27
N GLU A 155 -6.58 -10.43 -33.05
CA GLU A 155 -6.24 -9.11 -33.59
C GLU A 155 -6.13 -8.04 -32.47
N ARG A 156 -6.93 -8.14 -31.41
CA ARG A 156 -6.87 -7.21 -30.25
C ARG A 156 -5.71 -7.48 -29.29
N ARG A 157 -4.93 -8.55 -29.50
CA ARG A 157 -3.84 -8.98 -28.61
C ARG A 157 -2.84 -7.86 -28.27
N ALA A 158 -2.50 -7.01 -29.25
CA ALA A 158 -1.52 -5.95 -29.05
C ALA A 158 -2.04 -4.92 -28.04
N ALA A 159 -3.31 -4.53 -28.16
CA ALA A 159 -3.96 -3.65 -27.21
C ALA A 159 -4.10 -4.29 -25.81
N ILE A 160 -4.44 -5.59 -25.75
CA ILE A 160 -4.50 -6.34 -24.48
C ILE A 160 -3.13 -6.37 -23.79
N LYS A 161 -2.06 -6.59 -24.56
CA LYS A 161 -0.69 -6.53 -24.06
C LYS A 161 -0.35 -5.16 -23.48
N THR A 162 -0.68 -4.08 -24.18
CA THR A 162 -0.49 -2.71 -23.67
C THR A 162 -1.20 -2.49 -22.34
N VAL A 163 -2.49 -2.86 -22.23
CA VAL A 163 -3.27 -2.72 -20.98
C VAL A 163 -2.62 -3.50 -19.83
N ARG A 164 -2.14 -4.71 -20.10
CA ARG A 164 -1.42 -5.52 -19.11
C ARG A 164 -0.11 -4.87 -18.68
N ASP A 165 0.66 -4.35 -19.64
CA ASP A 165 1.94 -3.69 -19.39
C ASP A 165 1.74 -2.39 -18.58
N ASP A 166 0.69 -1.60 -18.88
CA ASP A 166 0.29 -0.40 -18.13
C ASP A 166 -0.15 -0.74 -16.70
N LEU A 167 -0.91 -1.82 -16.53
CA LEU A 167 -1.28 -2.34 -15.21
C LEU A 167 -0.05 -2.72 -14.39
N ASN A 168 0.89 -3.47 -14.98
CA ASN A 168 2.14 -3.85 -14.33
C ASN A 168 2.98 -2.62 -13.97
N HIS A 169 3.03 -1.62 -14.84
CA HIS A 169 3.69 -0.35 -14.58
C HIS A 169 3.07 0.37 -13.38
N THR A 170 1.75 0.47 -13.34
CA THR A 170 1.02 1.10 -12.22
C THR A 170 1.27 0.36 -10.90
N LEU A 171 1.22 -0.97 -10.91
CA LEU A 171 1.57 -1.79 -9.74
C LEU A 171 3.02 -1.59 -9.28
N SER A 172 3.94 -1.38 -10.23
CA SER A 172 5.34 -1.05 -9.92
C SER A 172 5.48 0.33 -9.28
N ILE A 173 4.71 1.33 -9.71
CA ILE A 173 4.69 2.66 -9.08
C ILE A 173 4.24 2.56 -7.62
N VAL A 174 3.17 1.80 -7.36
CA VAL A 174 2.67 1.59 -5.98
C VAL A 174 3.74 0.94 -5.11
N LYS A 175 4.43 -0.08 -5.64
CA LYS A 175 5.54 -0.74 -4.94
C LYS A 175 6.70 0.24 -4.64
N LYS A 176 7.08 1.06 -5.63
CA LYS A 176 8.13 2.07 -5.44
C LYS A 176 7.73 3.12 -4.40
N LEU A 177 6.46 3.53 -4.38
CA LEU A 177 5.94 4.45 -3.37
C LEU A 177 6.01 3.84 -1.97
N GLU A 178 5.71 2.55 -1.83
CA GLU A 178 5.86 1.80 -0.58
C GLU A 178 7.31 1.81 -0.08
N GLU A 179 8.25 1.40 -0.94
CA GLU A 179 9.70 1.38 -0.65
C GLU A 179 10.20 2.76 -0.21
N VAL A 180 9.96 3.81 -1.01
CA VAL A 180 10.38 5.18 -0.71
C VAL A 180 9.76 5.70 0.58
N THR A 181 8.50 5.35 0.86
CA THR A 181 7.81 5.78 2.09
C THR A 181 8.43 5.14 3.32
N ASP A 182 8.78 3.85 3.25
CA ASP A 182 9.43 3.15 4.35
C ASP A 182 10.84 3.67 4.60
N GLU A 183 11.64 3.84 3.54
CA GLU A 183 12.98 4.44 3.64
C GLU A 183 12.94 5.83 4.30
N LYS A 184 12.02 6.68 3.87
CA LYS A 184 11.81 8.02 4.46
C LYS A 184 11.46 7.92 5.94
N ASN A 185 10.58 7.00 6.34
CA ASN A 185 10.18 6.85 7.73
C ASN A 185 11.33 6.33 8.60
N THR A 186 12.11 5.36 8.11
CA THR A 186 13.31 4.86 8.82
C THR A 186 14.38 5.95 8.95
N ALA A 187 14.63 6.73 7.89
CA ALA A 187 15.57 7.85 7.95
C ALA A 187 15.12 8.92 8.95
N LEU A 188 13.84 9.29 8.94
CA LEU A 188 13.29 10.28 9.87
C LEU A 188 13.34 9.79 11.32
N GLU A 189 13.04 8.50 11.56
CA GLU A 189 13.18 7.91 12.89
C GLU A 189 14.62 7.98 13.41
N ALA A 190 15.60 7.67 12.56
CA ALA A 190 17.02 7.74 12.91
C ALA A 190 17.46 9.18 13.22
N GLN A 191 17.08 10.15 12.40
CA GLN A 191 17.42 11.56 12.62
C GLN A 191 16.78 12.11 13.90
N VAL A 192 15.50 11.81 14.15
CA VAL A 192 14.86 12.26 15.38
C VAL A 192 15.44 11.55 16.61
N ALA A 193 15.83 10.28 16.50
CA ALA A 193 16.53 9.59 17.59
C ALA A 193 17.86 10.26 17.94
N GLN A 194 18.63 10.74 16.94
CA GLN A 194 19.85 11.50 17.18
C GLN A 194 19.58 12.84 17.88
N LEU A 195 18.57 13.60 17.43
CA LEU A 195 18.18 14.85 18.10
C LEU A 195 17.73 14.63 19.55
N GLN A 196 17.05 13.52 19.81
CA GLN A 196 16.61 13.13 21.16
C GLN A 196 17.75 12.70 22.08
N GLN A 197 18.92 12.30 21.56
CA GLN A 197 20.10 12.05 22.39
C GLN A 197 20.76 13.34 22.89
N ILE A 198 20.55 14.46 22.19
CA ILE A 198 21.15 15.76 22.53
C ILE A 198 20.32 16.46 23.62
N LEU A 199 19.00 16.31 23.57
CA LEU A 199 18.08 16.96 24.51
C LEU A 199 17.78 16.05 25.70
N THR A 200 17.65 16.62 26.91
CA THR A 200 17.07 15.88 28.02
C THR A 200 15.58 15.61 27.77
N PRO A 201 15.00 14.53 28.30
CA PRO A 201 13.57 14.26 28.23
C PRO A 201 12.70 15.46 28.64
N SER A 202 13.07 16.20 29.69
CA SER A 202 12.38 17.45 30.05
C SER A 202 12.44 18.52 28.96
N GLN A 203 13.59 18.71 28.31
CA GLN A 203 13.74 19.68 27.22
C GLN A 203 12.92 19.29 25.99
N ALA A 204 12.96 18.01 25.60
CA ALA A 204 12.14 17.48 24.50
C ALA A 204 10.64 17.64 24.77
N THR A 205 10.20 17.41 26.02
CA THR A 205 8.80 17.62 26.43
C THR A 205 8.41 19.10 26.34
N LYS A 206 9.26 20.01 26.84
CA LYS A 206 9.04 21.47 26.70
C LYS A 206 8.93 21.89 25.24
N PHE A 207 9.80 21.37 24.38
CA PHE A 207 9.77 21.64 22.94
C PHE A 207 8.43 21.20 22.31
N ILE A 208 7.97 19.98 22.60
CA ILE A 208 6.69 19.47 22.07
C ILE A 208 5.51 20.34 22.53
N ILE A 209 5.48 20.75 23.79
CA ILE A 209 4.42 21.64 24.31
C ILE A 209 4.47 23.00 23.62
N TRP A 210 5.68 23.58 23.50
CA TRP A 210 5.87 24.87 22.85
C TRP A 210 5.40 24.84 21.40
N VAL A 211 5.78 23.82 20.62
CA VAL A 211 5.31 23.64 19.24
C VAL A 211 3.77 23.63 19.16
N LYS A 212 3.11 22.94 20.08
CA LYS A 212 1.63 22.88 20.16
C LYS A 212 0.98 24.19 20.63
N GLU A 213 1.72 25.08 21.28
CA GLU A 213 1.22 26.36 21.80
C GLU A 213 1.51 27.55 20.90
N ASN A 214 2.32 27.37 19.87
CA ASN A 214 2.73 28.43 18.95
C ASN A 214 2.27 28.14 17.51
N PRO A 215 0.95 28.04 17.25
CA PRO A 215 0.43 27.70 15.92
C PRO A 215 0.76 28.76 14.85
N ALA A 216 0.92 30.03 15.24
CA ALA A 216 1.32 31.08 14.31
C ALA A 216 2.74 30.86 13.75
N PHE A 217 3.66 30.35 14.58
CA PHE A 217 4.99 29.98 14.12
C PHE A 217 4.95 28.76 13.21
N MET A 218 4.11 27.77 13.53
CA MET A 218 3.93 26.59 12.66
C MET A 218 3.36 26.97 11.30
N TYR A 219 2.39 27.89 11.25
CA TYR A 219 1.87 28.40 9.97
C TYR A 219 2.96 29.07 9.12
N MET A 220 3.86 29.84 9.74
CA MET A 220 4.99 30.45 9.04
C MET A 220 5.98 29.38 8.54
N LEU A 221 6.24 28.36 9.36
CA LEU A 221 7.09 27.23 8.99
C LEU A 221 6.49 26.44 7.82
N ASP A 222 5.18 26.18 7.82
CA ASP A 222 4.46 25.54 6.72
C ASP A 222 4.65 26.32 5.42
N LYS A 223 4.56 27.66 5.45
CA LYS A 223 4.80 28.50 4.27
C LYS A 223 6.24 28.42 3.74
N LEU A 224 7.22 28.31 4.63
CA LEU A 224 8.63 28.13 4.24
C LEU A 224 8.88 26.74 3.63
N VAL A 225 8.29 25.71 4.21
CA VAL A 225 8.37 24.33 3.72
C VAL A 225 7.71 24.22 2.35
N ASP A 226 6.49 24.76 2.19
CA ASP A 226 5.76 24.79 0.93
C ASP A 226 6.59 25.46 -0.18
N SER A 227 7.18 26.62 0.11
CA SER A 227 8.04 27.33 -0.85
C SER A 227 9.27 26.51 -1.24
N THR A 228 9.87 25.78 -0.30
CA THR A 228 11.04 24.93 -0.57
C THR A 228 10.67 23.72 -1.42
N LEU A 229 9.53 23.10 -1.13
CA LEU A 229 9.02 21.95 -1.90
C LEU A 229 8.66 22.36 -3.33
N GLN A 230 8.05 23.52 -3.53
CA GLN A 230 7.72 24.05 -4.86
C GLN A 230 8.97 24.37 -5.68
N ASN A 231 9.99 24.99 -5.07
CA ASN A 231 11.24 25.31 -5.76
C ASN A 231 11.97 24.04 -6.25
N ASN A 232 11.95 22.97 -5.44
CA ASN A 232 12.57 21.70 -5.83
C ASN A 232 11.85 20.99 -6.99
N THR A 233 10.53 21.18 -7.14
CA THR A 233 9.79 20.67 -8.31
C THR A 233 10.06 21.45 -9.59
N SER A 234 10.43 22.73 -9.49
CA SER A 234 10.75 23.58 -10.65
C SER A 234 12.15 23.33 -11.21
N THR A 235 13.09 22.88 -10.38
CA THR A 235 14.49 22.62 -10.77
C THR A 235 14.73 21.25 -11.41
N THR A 236 13.72 20.38 -11.47
CA THR A 236 13.83 19.05 -12.11
C THR A 236 13.37 19.01 -13.57
N ASP A 237 12.90 20.13 -14.12
CA ASP A 237 12.39 20.26 -15.51
C ASP A 237 13.33 21.09 -16.44
N GLU A 238 14.57 21.36 -16.05
CA GLU A 238 15.64 21.92 -16.91
C GLU A 238 16.79 20.92 -17.12
#